data_AF-A0AAW0RTF8-F1
#
_entry.id   AF-A0AAW0RTF8-F1
#
_cell.length_a   1.000
_cell.length_b   1.000
_cell.length_c   1.000
_cell.angle_alpha   90.00
_cell.angle_beta   90.00
_cell.angle_gamma   90.00
#
_symmetry.space_group_name_H-M   'P 1'
#
loop_
_entity.id
_entity.type
_entity.pdbx_description
1 polymer ?
#
loop_
_entity_poly.entity_id
_entity_poly.type
_entity_poly.pdbx_seq_one_letter_code
_entity_poly.pdbx_strand_id
1 'polypeptide(L)'
;MIRQSIYPRRYNSSIIRQDGTIDFLAWSHLEAIRESLTCSVDVSVVPYRWHPETNIAEPDIRSAHVCRNFTKIRDWAFERFVPMTSKRMHVEDGVVVDYSGDGRDPELVRAEELANPAHWNKT
;
A
#
# COMPACT_ATOMS: atom_id res chain seq x y z
N MET A 1 -15.87 -7.82 -6.37
CA MET A 1 -16.48 -6.49 -6.14
C MET A 1 -15.48 -5.36 -5.91
N ILE A 2 -14.55 -5.41 -4.94
CA ILE A 2 -13.54 -4.32 -4.77
C ILE A 2 -12.74 -4.05 -6.06
N ARG A 3 -12.14 -5.09 -6.64
CA ARG A 3 -11.38 -4.96 -7.90
C ARG A 3 -12.21 -4.38 -9.05
N GLN A 4 -13.50 -4.69 -9.10
CA GLN A 4 -14.39 -4.17 -10.13
C GLN A 4 -14.72 -2.69 -9.89
N SER A 5 -14.92 -2.29 -8.63
CA SER A 5 -15.11 -0.88 -8.26
C SER A 5 -13.88 0.00 -8.50
N ILE A 6 -12.67 -0.55 -8.42
CA ILE A 6 -11.41 0.17 -8.72
C ILE A 6 -11.21 0.31 -10.25
N TYR A 7 -11.76 -0.61 -11.05
CA TYR A 7 -11.67 -0.57 -12.52
C TYR A 7 -13.06 -0.48 -13.17
N PRO A 8 -13.84 0.57 -12.88
CA PRO A 8 -15.25 0.65 -13.26
C PRO A 8 -15.45 0.62 -14.78
N ARG A 9 -14.54 1.23 -15.55
CA ARG A 9 -14.57 1.20 -17.02
C ARG A 9 -14.29 -0.19 -17.60
N ARG A 10 -13.44 -0.99 -16.96
CA ARG A 10 -13.08 -2.34 -17.44
C ARG A 10 -14.21 -3.34 -17.22
N TYR A 11 -14.91 -3.21 -16.10
CA TYR A 11 -15.95 -4.15 -15.68
C TYR A 11 -17.36 -3.63 -15.89
N ASN A 12 -17.51 -2.43 -16.46
CA ASN A 12 -18.76 -1.71 -16.62
C ASN A 12 -19.61 -1.73 -15.34
N SER A 13 -18.95 -1.48 -14.20
CA SER A 13 -19.55 -1.61 -12.87
C SER A 13 -19.28 -0.34 -12.07
N SER A 14 -20.30 0.19 -11.39
CA SER A 14 -20.18 1.36 -10.53
C SER A 14 -21.06 1.19 -9.31
N ILE A 15 -20.60 1.68 -8.16
CA ILE A 15 -21.39 1.79 -6.93
C ILE A 15 -22.46 2.86 -7.08
N ILE A 16 -22.22 3.86 -7.93
CA ILE A 16 -23.18 4.92 -8.26
C ILE A 16 -23.81 4.58 -9.61
N ARG A 17 -25.15 4.49 -9.63
CA ARG A 17 -25.94 4.29 -10.85
C ARG A 17 -25.96 5.55 -11.71
N GLN A 18 -26.39 5.40 -12.96
CA GLN A 18 -26.47 6.51 -13.92
C GLN A 18 -27.45 7.62 -13.49
N ASP A 19 -28.44 7.29 -12.66
CA ASP A 19 -29.42 8.22 -12.09
C ASP A 19 -28.91 8.90 -10.80
N GLY A 20 -27.65 8.65 -10.40
CA GLY A 20 -27.06 9.19 -9.18
C GLY A 20 -27.43 8.42 -7.91
N THR A 21 -28.25 7.37 -7.99
CA THR A 21 -28.57 6.54 -6.83
C THR A 21 -27.45 5.55 -6.51
N ILE A 22 -27.41 5.06 -5.28
CA ILE A 22 -26.40 4.10 -4.83
C ILE A 22 -26.88 2.68 -5.10
N ASP A 23 -26.02 1.85 -5.67
CA ASP A 23 -26.18 0.41 -5.67
C ASP A 23 -25.96 -0.14 -4.27
N PHE A 24 -27.06 -0.28 -3.53
CA PHE A 24 -27.06 -0.70 -2.13
C PHE A 24 -26.32 -2.02 -1.90
N LEU A 25 -26.40 -2.97 -2.85
CA LEU A 25 -25.70 -4.24 -2.73
C LEU A 25 -24.18 -4.07 -2.85
N ALA A 26 -23.72 -3.24 -3.79
CA ALA A 26 -22.29 -2.94 -3.93
C ALA A 26 -21.78 -2.15 -2.71
N TRP A 27 -22.60 -1.24 -2.19
CA TRP A 27 -22.33 -0.46 -0.98
C TRP A 27 -22.21 -1.34 0.27
N SER A 28 -23.17 -2.25 0.51
CA SER A 28 -23.16 -3.11 1.70
C SER A 28 -21.95 -4.03 1.76
N HIS A 29 -21.45 -4.48 0.61
CA HIS A 29 -20.21 -5.26 0.57
C HIS A 29 -18.99 -4.43 0.96
N LEU A 30 -18.91 -3.15 0.59
CA LEU A 30 -17.85 -2.25 1.03
C LEU A 30 -17.94 -1.96 2.54
N GLU A 31 -19.15 -1.77 3.06
CA GLU A 31 -19.36 -1.58 4.49
C GLU A 31 -18.94 -2.80 5.29
N ALA A 32 -19.22 -4.02 4.82
CA ALA A 32 -18.76 -5.26 5.46
C ALA A 32 -17.22 -5.36 5.52
N ILE A 33 -16.53 -4.87 4.48
CA ILE A 33 -15.05 -4.80 4.47
C ILE A 33 -14.56 -3.74 5.47
N ARG A 34 -15.18 -2.55 5.48
CA ARG A 34 -14.85 -1.49 6.42
C ARG A 34 -15.03 -1.96 7.87
N GLU A 35 -16.14 -2.64 8.15
CA GLU A 35 -16.42 -3.24 9.46
C GLU A 35 -15.35 -4.27 9.83
N SER A 36 -15.05 -5.23 8.94
CA SER A 36 -14.02 -6.25 9.17
C SER A 36 -12.64 -5.64 9.45
N LEU A 37 -12.24 -4.63 8.67
CA LEU A 37 -10.98 -3.90 8.86
C LEU A 37 -10.94 -3.12 10.17
N THR A 38 -12.06 -2.53 10.58
CA THR A 38 -12.15 -1.77 11.84
C THR A 38 -12.11 -2.71 13.05
N CYS A 39 -12.77 -3.86 12.97
CA CYS A 39 -12.85 -4.85 14.04
C CYS A 39 -11.57 -5.68 14.19
N SER A 40 -10.91 -5.99 13.07
CA SER A 40 -9.68 -6.79 13.02
C SER A 40 -8.46 -5.95 12.67
N VAL A 41 -8.47 -4.65 13.01
CA VAL A 41 -7.37 -3.75 12.69
C VAL A 41 -6.10 -4.24 13.36
N ASP A 42 -5.03 -4.21 12.56
CA ASP A 42 -3.69 -4.56 13.00
C ASP A 42 -2.77 -3.33 12.92
N VAL A 43 -1.86 -3.23 13.88
CA VAL A 43 -0.84 -2.19 14.00
C VAL A 43 0.55 -2.68 13.68
N SER A 44 0.69 -3.95 13.30
CA SER A 44 2.00 -4.48 12.96
C SER A 44 2.62 -3.62 11.89
N VAL A 45 3.73 -3.00 12.28
CA VAL A 45 4.49 -2.12 11.41
C VAL A 45 4.97 -2.97 10.24
N VAL A 46 4.82 -2.44 9.03
CA VAL A 46 5.52 -2.94 7.85
C VAL A 46 6.78 -2.09 7.75
N PRO A 47 7.91 -2.50 8.37
CA PRO A 47 9.11 -1.69 8.32
C PRO A 47 9.59 -1.61 6.87
N TYR A 48 10.12 -0.45 6.49
CA TYR A 48 10.85 -0.32 5.25
C TYR A 48 12.29 -0.76 5.48
N ARG A 49 12.77 -1.73 4.71
CA ARG A 49 14.14 -2.19 4.72
C ARG A 49 14.93 -1.46 3.63
N TRP A 50 16.13 -1.00 3.95
CA TRP A 50 17.06 -0.46 2.96
C TRP A 50 17.73 -1.59 2.17
N HIS A 51 17.76 -1.46 0.84
CA HIS A 51 18.44 -2.37 -0.06
C HIS A 51 19.72 -1.67 -0.60
N PRO A 52 20.91 -1.98 -0.06
CA PRO A 52 22.14 -1.28 -0.44
C PRO A 52 22.58 -1.54 -1.88
N GLU A 53 22.12 -2.64 -2.49
CA GLU A 53 22.44 -2.98 -3.88
C GLU A 53 21.70 -2.07 -4.88
N THR A 54 20.50 -1.63 -4.53
CA THR A 54 19.61 -0.87 -5.41
C THR A 54 19.32 0.55 -4.93
N ASN A 55 19.77 0.91 -3.72
CA ASN A 55 19.49 2.18 -3.05
C ASN A 55 17.99 2.50 -2.98
N ILE A 56 17.18 1.49 -2.65
CA ILE A 56 15.72 1.62 -2.53
C ILE A 56 15.27 1.13 -1.14
N ALA A 57 14.35 1.88 -0.52
CA ALA A 57 13.62 1.43 0.65
C ALA A 57 12.36 0.65 0.25
N GLU A 58 12.24 -0.61 0.68
CA GLU A 58 11.11 -1.48 0.34
C GLU A 58 10.36 -2.00 1.58
N PRO A 59 9.04 -2.16 1.51
CA PRO A 59 8.26 -2.68 2.64
C PRO A 59 8.58 -4.16 2.90
N ASP A 60 8.81 -4.50 4.18
CA ASP A 60 8.98 -5.87 4.68
C ASP A 60 7.69 -6.37 5.34
N ILE A 61 6.99 -7.28 4.66
CA ILE A 61 5.63 -7.73 5.00
C ILE A 61 5.59 -8.96 5.93
N ARG A 62 6.71 -9.31 6.58
CA ARG A 62 6.83 -10.54 7.41
C ARG A 62 6.33 -10.37 8.85
N SER A 63 5.77 -9.21 9.20
CA SER A 63 5.35 -8.88 10.56
C SER A 63 4.18 -9.75 11.04
N ALA A 64 4.23 -10.23 12.28
CA ALA A 64 3.15 -10.99 12.88
C ALA A 64 1.97 -10.08 13.26
N HIS A 65 0.74 -10.43 12.88
CA HIS A 65 -0.45 -9.58 12.99
C HIS A 65 -1.24 -9.81 14.29
N VAL A 66 -1.73 -8.75 14.95
CA VAL A 66 -2.54 -8.84 16.20
C VAL A 66 -3.70 -7.84 16.23
N CYS A 67 -4.87 -8.25 16.73
CA CYS A 67 -6.06 -7.37 16.82
C CYS A 67 -5.92 -6.28 17.90
N ARG A 68 -6.34 -5.04 17.60
CA ARG A 68 -6.23 -3.86 18.49
C ARG A 68 -7.43 -2.89 18.36
N ASN A 69 -7.47 -1.83 19.19
CA ASN A 69 -8.54 -0.82 19.19
C ASN A 69 -8.34 0.23 18.08
N PHE A 70 -9.22 0.24 17.08
CA PHE A 70 -9.13 1.12 15.90
C PHE A 70 -9.00 2.61 16.17
N THR A 71 -9.82 3.18 17.06
CA THR A 71 -9.84 4.63 17.28
C THR A 71 -8.49 5.12 17.78
N LYS A 72 -7.91 4.42 18.76
CA LYS A 72 -6.59 4.77 19.31
C LYS A 72 -5.48 4.67 18.26
N ILE A 73 -5.58 3.71 17.35
CA ILE A 73 -4.60 3.50 16.28
C ILE A 73 -4.68 4.61 15.24
N ARG A 74 -5.90 4.92 14.80
CA ARG A 74 -6.15 6.00 13.84
C ARG A 74 -5.57 7.31 14.36
N ASP A 75 -5.89 7.67 15.60
CA ASP A 75 -5.44 8.93 16.19
C ASP A 75 -3.91 8.95 16.34
N TRP A 76 -3.31 7.86 16.84
CA TRP A 76 -1.85 7.71 16.91
C TRP A 76 -1.15 7.84 15.55
N ALA A 77 -1.74 7.28 14.49
CA ALA A 77 -1.19 7.28 13.13
C ALA A 77 -1.23 8.67 12.50
N PHE A 78 -2.34 9.40 12.65
CA PHE A 78 -2.44 10.78 12.16
C PHE A 78 -1.46 11.72 12.89
N GLU A 79 -1.29 11.56 14.20
CA GLU A 79 -0.31 12.34 14.98
C GLU A 79 1.14 12.12 14.55
N ARG A 80 1.46 10.95 13.98
CA ARG A 80 2.83 10.50 13.68
C ARG A 80 3.08 10.30 12.19
N PHE A 81 2.20 10.80 11.34
CA PHE A 81 2.35 10.68 9.90
C PHE A 81 3.63 11.41 9.46
N VAL A 82 4.55 10.69 8.84
CA VAL A 82 5.77 11.25 8.24
C VAL A 82 5.57 11.31 6.72
N PRO A 83 5.65 12.50 6.10
CA PRO A 83 5.53 12.61 4.65
C PRO A 83 6.77 12.01 3.98
N MET A 84 6.64 10.82 3.42
CA MET A 84 7.65 10.22 2.54
C MET A 84 7.47 10.76 1.12
N THR A 85 8.15 11.86 0.80
CA THR A 85 8.12 12.50 -0.53
C THR A 85 8.88 11.71 -1.60
N SER A 86 9.76 10.78 -1.20
CA SER A 86 10.62 9.96 -2.06
C SER A 86 10.99 8.64 -1.38
N LYS A 87 11.02 7.54 -2.14
CA LYS A 87 11.48 6.20 -1.66
C LYS A 87 13.01 6.09 -1.54
N ARG A 88 13.70 7.14 -1.97
CA ARG A 88 15.17 7.26 -2.00
C ARG A 88 15.72 8.10 -0.85
N MET A 89 14.88 8.49 0.09
CA MET A 89 15.36 9.08 1.34
C MET A 89 15.77 7.96 2.30
N HIS A 90 16.97 8.06 2.86
CA HIS A 90 17.51 7.12 3.84
C HIS A 90 18.19 7.88 4.98
N VAL A 91 18.25 7.29 6.18
CA VAL A 91 18.96 7.90 7.32
C VAL A 91 20.34 7.28 7.41
N GLU A 92 21.38 8.08 7.22
CA GLU A 92 22.79 7.71 7.34
C GLU A 92 23.40 8.49 8.49
N ASP A 93 23.96 7.79 9.48
CA ASP A 93 24.58 8.40 10.67
C ASP A 93 23.71 9.44 11.40
N GLY A 94 22.38 9.25 11.37
CA GLY A 94 21.40 10.14 11.97
C GLY A 94 21.00 11.36 11.12
N VAL A 95 21.52 11.46 9.90
CA VAL A 95 21.17 12.49 8.92
C VAL A 95 20.30 11.88 7.81
N VAL A 96 19.21 12.56 7.44
CA VAL A 96 18.42 12.14 6.27
C VAL A 96 19.16 12.55 5.00
N VAL A 97 19.57 11.57 4.21
CA VAL A 97 20.18 11.72 2.89
C VAL A 97 19.11 11.45 1.83
N ASP A 98 19.04 12.31 0.82
CA ASP A 98 18.06 12.21 -0.26
C ASP A 98 18.74 11.82 -1.58
N TYR A 99 18.45 10.60 -2.05
CA TYR A 99 18.92 10.08 -3.33
C TYR A 99 17.89 10.28 -4.46
N SER A 100 16.86 11.12 -4.29
CA SER A 100 15.79 11.28 -5.30
C SER A 100 16.31 11.57 -6.72
N GLY A 101 17.44 12.28 -6.84
CA GLY A 101 18.08 12.64 -8.11
C GLY A 101 18.91 11.52 -8.77
N ASP A 102 19.15 10.39 -8.09
CA ASP A 102 20.10 9.39 -8.55
C ASP A 102 19.48 8.35 -9.50
N GLY A 103 19.90 8.35 -10.76
CA GLY A 103 19.61 7.26 -11.71
C GLY A 103 18.16 7.18 -12.23
N ARG A 104 17.86 6.11 -12.98
CA ARG A 104 16.52 5.85 -13.56
C ARG A 104 15.47 5.64 -12.48
N ASP A 105 14.20 5.89 -12.78
CA ASP A 105 13.09 5.69 -11.85
C ASP A 105 13.14 4.30 -11.18
N PRO A 106 13.13 4.23 -9.83
CA PRO A 106 13.33 2.98 -9.11
C PRO A 106 12.15 1.99 -9.25
N GLU A 107 10.93 2.48 -9.49
CA GLU A 107 9.78 1.61 -9.76
C GLU A 107 9.88 0.96 -11.14
N LEU A 108 10.39 1.69 -12.15
CA LEU A 108 10.63 1.13 -13.48
C LEU A 108 11.68 0.02 -13.45
N VAL A 109 12.80 0.23 -12.76
CA VAL A 109 13.86 -0.79 -12.63
C VAL A 109 13.30 -2.06 -11.97
N ARG A 110 12.57 -1.92 -10.86
CA ARG A 110 11.98 -3.08 -10.18
C ARG A 110 10.89 -3.76 -10.99
N ALA A 111 10.11 -3.00 -11.74
CA ALA A 111 9.11 -3.57 -12.66
C ALA A 111 9.77 -4.38 -13.79
N GLU A 112 10.89 -3.90 -14.35
CA GLU A 112 11.69 -4.64 -15.35
C GLU A 112 12.21 -5.96 -14.79
N GLU A 113 12.78 -5.95 -13.57
CA GLU A 113 13.27 -7.15 -12.88
C GLU A 113 12.14 -8.17 -12.61
N LEU A 114 11.00 -7.70 -12.08
CA LEU A 114 9.84 -8.55 -11.81
C LEU A 114 9.17 -9.07 -13.10
N ALA A 115 9.30 -8.36 -14.22
CA ALA A 115 8.79 -8.79 -15.52
C ALA A 115 9.67 -9.89 -16.15
N ASN A 116 10.97 -9.94 -15.81
CA ASN A 116 11.92 -10.90 -16.37
C ASN A 116 12.68 -11.69 -15.29
N PRO A 117 11.98 -12.41 -14.40
CA PRO A 117 12.61 -13.11 -13.28
C PRO A 117 13.41 -14.30 -13.80
N ALA A 118 14.75 -14.21 -13.74
CA ALA A 118 15.68 -15.26 -14.20
C ALA A 118 15.50 -16.63 -13.50
N HIS A 119 14.64 -16.72 -12.49
CA HIS A 119 14.46 -17.90 -11.63
C HIS A 119 12.99 -18.31 -11.40
N TRP A 120 12.03 -17.69 -12.11
CA TRP A 120 10.63 -18.09 -11.98
C TRP A 120 10.30 -19.21 -12.97
N ASN A 121 10.33 -20.46 -12.51
CA ASN A 121 9.79 -21.56 -13.29
C ASN A 121 8.25 -21.51 -13.23
N LYS A 122 7.60 -20.96 -14.26
CA LYS A 122 6.13 -20.95 -14.37
C LYS A 122 5.69 -22.34 -14.83
N THR A 123 5.41 -23.24 -13.89
CA THR A 123 4.45 -24.33 -14.11
C THR A 123 3.04 -23.85 -13.88
#